data_AF-A0A936D1X1-F1
#
_entry.id   AF-A0A936D1X1-F1
#
_cell.length_a   1.000
_cell.length_b   1.000
_cell.length_c   1.000
_cell.angle_alpha   90.00
_cell.angle_beta   90.00
_cell.angle_gamma   90.00
#
_symmetry.space_group_name_H-M   'P 1'
#
loop_
_entity.id
_entity.type
_entity.pdbx_description
1 polymer ?
#
loop_
_entity_poly.entity_id
_entity_poly.type
_entity_poly.pdbx_seq_one_letter_code
_entity_poly.pdbx_strand_id
1 'polypeptide(L)'
;MENFSDLLTMAKSQPDAQRLLMVFVAIDGNESNENPQGGYLTPIMCVDKTPDEIVSFESLLAESDNTGQKWDLVFVGALSGKGSIAPSNTDANKPLDAMIAKINMGMVSDYLAFNKQGEILEMTPNSQ
;
A
#
# COMPACT_ATOMS: atom_id res chain seq x y z
N MET A 1 -13.07 -9.43 1.74
CA MET A 1 -11.80 -9.12 1.07
C MET A 1 -10.69 -9.85 1.79
N GLU A 2 -10.04 -10.76 1.07
CA GLU A 2 -8.98 -11.63 1.64
C GLU A 2 -7.65 -11.48 0.89
N ASN A 3 -7.69 -10.93 -0.33
CA ASN A 3 -6.53 -10.78 -1.20
C ASN A 3 -6.63 -9.53 -2.07
N PHE A 4 -5.53 -9.21 -2.74
CA PHE A 4 -5.42 -8.04 -3.60
C PHE A 4 -6.38 -8.07 -4.80
N SER A 5 -6.71 -9.25 -5.33
CA SER A 5 -7.65 -9.38 -6.45
C SER A 5 -9.08 -8.99 -6.08
N ASP A 6 -9.51 -9.28 -4.85
CA ASP A 6 -10.81 -8.81 -4.33
C ASP A 6 -10.81 -7.28 -4.18
N LEU A 7 -9.70 -6.68 -3.74
CA LEU A 7 -9.51 -5.23 -3.75
C LEU A 7 -9.65 -4.61 -5.14
N LEU A 8 -8.96 -5.16 -6.13
CA LEU A 8 -9.09 -4.69 -7.51
C LEU A 8 -10.52 -4.81 -8.01
N THR A 9 -11.18 -5.94 -7.75
CA THR A 9 -12.56 -6.18 -8.19
C THR A 9 -13.52 -5.17 -7.56
N MET A 10 -13.37 -4.90 -6.26
CA MET A 10 -14.17 -3.89 -5.56
C MET A 10 -13.90 -2.48 -6.09
N ALA A 11 -12.63 -2.11 -6.29
CA ALA A 11 -12.25 -0.80 -6.80
C ALA A 11 -12.76 -0.57 -8.24
N LYS A 12 -12.74 -1.60 -9.09
CA LYS A 12 -13.31 -1.58 -10.45
C LYS A 12 -14.84 -1.52 -10.46
N SER A 13 -15.48 -2.04 -9.42
CA SER A 13 -16.95 -2.04 -9.29
C SER A 13 -17.51 -0.72 -8.77
N GLN A 14 -16.66 0.20 -8.28
CA GLN A 14 -17.10 1.52 -7.85
C GLN A 14 -17.54 2.38 -9.04
N PRO A 15 -18.57 3.22 -8.88
CA PRO A 15 -19.00 4.14 -9.93
C PRO A 15 -17.96 5.22 -10.23
N ASP A 16 -17.16 5.57 -9.22
CA ASP A 16 -16.06 6.51 -9.34
C ASP A 16 -14.76 5.79 -9.68
N ALA A 17 -14.06 6.25 -10.71
CA ALA A 17 -12.73 5.77 -11.06
C ALA A 17 -11.76 6.11 -9.91
N GLN A 18 -11.19 5.07 -9.33
CA GLN A 18 -10.26 5.20 -8.21
C GLN A 18 -8.82 5.04 -8.70
N ARG A 19 -7.88 5.58 -7.93
CA ARG A 19 -6.44 5.32 -8.12
C ARG A 19 -5.92 4.63 -6.88
N LEU A 20 -5.20 3.54 -7.07
CA LEU A 20 -4.58 2.80 -6.00
C LEU A 20 -3.19 3.37 -5.75
N LEU A 21 -2.95 3.74 -4.50
CA LEU A 21 -1.68 4.22 -3.99
C LEU A 21 -1.04 3.07 -3.24
N MET A 22 0.13 2.64 -3.68
CA MET A 22 0.84 1.50 -3.13
C MET A 22 2.18 1.97 -2.61
N VAL A 23 2.41 1.80 -1.31
CA VAL A 23 3.67 2.17 -0.66
C VAL A 23 4.32 0.91 -0.14
N PHE A 24 5.44 0.55 -0.74
CA PHE A 24 6.25 -0.59 -0.37
C PHE A 24 7.19 -0.18 0.75
N VAL A 25 7.20 -0.98 1.81
CA VAL A 25 8.00 -0.74 3.00
C VAL A 25 8.94 -1.90 3.28
N ALA A 26 10.12 -1.58 3.75
CA ALA A 26 11.02 -2.53 4.39
C ALA A 26 10.81 -2.45 5.90
N ILE A 27 10.74 -3.61 6.55
CA ILE A 27 10.75 -3.70 8.01
C ILE A 27 12.21 -3.67 8.42
N ASP A 28 12.68 -2.53 8.91
CA ASP A 28 14.04 -2.43 9.41
C ASP A 28 14.08 -3.06 10.81
N GLY A 29 14.71 -4.24 10.89
CA GLY A 29 14.92 -4.98 12.14
C GLY A 29 16.08 -4.43 12.97
N ASN A 30 16.53 -3.20 12.72
CA ASN A 30 17.65 -2.63 13.43
C ASN A 30 17.22 -2.34 14.87
N GLU A 31 17.79 -3.13 15.77
CA GLU A 31 17.67 -3.11 17.22
C GLU A 31 18.24 -1.82 17.84
N SER A 32 17.88 -0.66 17.30
CA SER A 32 18.17 0.65 17.89
C SER A 32 17.20 0.93 19.04
N ASN A 33 17.31 0.08 20.05
CA ASN A 33 17.17 0.24 21.50
C ASN A 33 16.27 1.30 22.17
N GLU A 34 15.33 1.97 21.49
CA GLU A 34 14.42 2.95 22.16
C GLU A 34 12.92 2.78 21.86
N ASN A 35 12.50 1.77 21.09
CA ASN A 35 11.08 1.41 20.98
C ASN A 35 10.87 -0.12 20.93
N PRO A 36 10.53 -0.77 22.05
CA PRO A 36 10.37 -2.22 22.13
C PRO A 36 9.04 -2.77 21.56
N GLN A 37 8.28 -2.00 20.77
CA GLN A 37 7.00 -2.43 20.20
C GLN A 37 6.81 -1.89 18.78
N GLY A 38 7.30 -2.63 17.77
CA GLY A 38 7.01 -2.37 16.36
C GLY A 38 8.24 -1.95 15.56
N GLY A 39 8.68 -2.82 14.64
CA GLY A 39 9.78 -2.51 13.72
C GLY A 39 9.49 -1.25 12.90
N TYR A 40 10.55 -0.52 12.54
CA TYR A 40 10.40 0.72 11.79
C TYR A 40 10.02 0.40 10.34
N LEU A 41 8.79 0.74 9.95
CA LEU A 41 8.31 0.58 8.57
C LEU A 41 8.91 1.71 7.73
N THR A 42 9.94 1.38 6.95
CA THR A 42 10.63 2.35 6.10
C THR A 42 10.05 2.28 4.69
N PRO A 43 9.36 3.33 4.20
CA PRO A 43 8.90 3.36 2.82
C PRO A 43 10.09 3.47 1.88
N ILE A 44 10.24 2.48 1.01
CA ILE A 44 11.35 2.41 0.04
C ILE A 44 10.88 2.71 -1.38
N MET A 45 9.60 2.49 -1.68
CA MET A 45 9.04 2.70 -3.00
C MET A 45 7.57 3.11 -2.91
N CYS A 46 7.17 3.99 -3.83
CA CYS A 46 5.80 4.45 -3.98
C CYS A 46 5.36 4.24 -5.43
N VAL A 47 4.24 3.57 -5.62
CA VAL A 47 3.65 3.25 -6.92
C VAL A 47 2.20 3.71 -6.89
N ASP A 48 1.81 4.51 -7.87
CA ASP A 48 0.42 4.89 -8.08
C ASP A 48 -0.05 4.34 -9.42
N LYS A 49 -1.14 3.57 -9.42
CA LYS A 49 -1.74 3.01 -10.64
C LYS A 49 -3.26 2.97 -10.52
N THR A 50 -3.95 3.06 -11.64
CA THR A 50 -5.39 2.80 -11.66
C THR A 50 -5.66 1.29 -11.52
N PRO A 51 -6.82 0.87 -10.98
CA PRO A 51 -7.13 -0.55 -10.88
C PRO A 51 -7.19 -1.22 -12.26
N ASP A 52 -7.48 -0.47 -13.33
CA ASP A 52 -7.47 -0.98 -14.70
C ASP A 52 -6.06 -1.28 -15.22
N GLU A 53 -5.06 -0.46 -14.86
CA GLU A 53 -3.65 -0.68 -15.19
C GLU A 53 -3.01 -1.84 -14.43
N ILE A 54 -3.59 -2.23 -13.30
CA ILE A 54 -3.08 -3.33 -12.49
C ILE A 54 -3.69 -4.64 -12.97
N VAL A 55 -2.88 -5.40 -13.71
CA VAL A 55 -3.27 -6.72 -14.25
C VAL A 55 -3.37 -7.75 -13.14
N SER A 56 -2.36 -7.83 -12.28
CA SER A 56 -2.29 -8.77 -11.16
C SER A 56 -1.27 -8.31 -10.12
N PHE A 57 -1.39 -8.83 -8.90
CA PHE A 57 -0.38 -8.62 -7.86
C PHE A 57 0.97 -9.18 -8.28
N GLU A 58 1.01 -10.32 -8.97
CA GLU A 58 2.25 -10.90 -9.51
C GLU A 58 2.98 -9.97 -10.48
N SER A 59 2.25 -9.24 -11.32
CA SER A 59 2.84 -8.22 -12.19
C SER A 59 3.49 -7.10 -11.38
N LEU A 60 2.83 -6.63 -10.31
CA LEU A 60 3.41 -5.65 -9.40
C LEU A 60 4.66 -6.20 -8.70
N LEU A 61 4.64 -7.44 -8.23
CA LEU A 61 5.82 -8.09 -7.62
C LEU A 61 7.00 -8.11 -8.59
N ALA A 62 6.77 -8.49 -9.85
CA ALA A 62 7.80 -8.53 -10.87
C ALA A 62 8.35 -7.14 -11.20
N GLU A 63 7.49 -6.12 -11.27
CA GLU A 63 7.92 -4.71 -11.43
C GLU A 63 8.76 -4.24 -10.24
N SER A 64 8.32 -4.52 -9.02
CA SER A 64 9.05 -4.17 -7.80
C SER A 64 10.41 -4.88 -7.72
N ASP A 65 10.47 -6.17 -8.06
CA ASP A 65 11.72 -6.94 -8.09
C ASP A 65 12.71 -6.38 -9.12
N ASN A 66 12.21 -5.90 -10.27
CA ASN A 66 13.04 -5.28 -11.31
C ASN A 66 13.76 -4.02 -10.82
N THR A 67 13.22 -3.31 -9.83
CA THR A 67 13.88 -2.12 -9.25
C THR A 67 15.05 -2.46 -8.34
N GLY A 68 15.18 -3.73 -7.91
CA GLY A 68 16.19 -4.18 -6.97
C GLY A 68 15.96 -3.76 -5.52
N GLN A 69 14.82 -3.13 -5.20
CA GLN A 69 14.48 -2.74 -3.84
C GLN A 69 13.83 -3.89 -3.06
N LYS A 70 14.41 -4.24 -1.91
CA LYS A 70 13.87 -5.27 -1.03
C LYS A 70 12.86 -4.66 -0.06
N TRP A 71 11.58 -4.91 -0.30
CA TRP A 71 10.48 -4.60 0.62
C TRP A 71 9.98 -5.88 1.29
N ASP A 72 9.25 -5.71 2.38
CA ASP A 72 8.63 -6.80 3.15
C ASP A 72 7.11 -6.80 2.98
N LEU A 73 6.52 -5.61 3.09
CA LEU A 73 5.08 -5.38 3.01
C LEU A 73 4.76 -4.26 2.02
N VAL A 74 3.54 -4.25 1.51
CA VAL A 74 3.00 -3.13 0.73
C VAL A 74 1.69 -2.65 1.34
N PHE A 75 1.61 -1.34 1.60
CA PHE A 75 0.37 -0.70 2.02
C PHE A 75 -0.36 -0.15 0.81
N VAL A 76 -1.67 -0.38 0.75
CA VAL A 76 -2.51 0.02 -0.38
C VAL A 76 -3.63 0.91 0.13
N GLY A 77 -3.75 2.09 -0.46
CA GLY A 77 -4.84 3.03 -0.26
C GLY A 77 -5.59 3.28 -1.56
N ALA A 78 -6.91 3.47 -1.48
CA ALA A 78 -7.73 3.84 -2.63
C ALA A 78 -8.07 5.33 -2.57
N LEU A 79 -7.71 6.07 -3.63
CA LEU A 79 -8.07 7.46 -3.80
C LEU A 79 -9.19 7.57 -4.83
N SER A 80 -10.40 7.90 -4.37
CA SER A 80 -11.55 8.09 -5.26
C SER A 80 -11.40 9.37 -6.09
N GLY A 81 -11.65 9.23 -7.39
CA GLY A 81 -11.72 10.34 -8.33
C GLY A 81 -13.09 11.02 -8.33
N LYS A 82 -13.40 11.67 -9.46
CA LYS A 82 -14.70 12.32 -9.70
C LYS A 82 -15.40 11.63 -10.87
N GLY A 83 -16.41 10.80 -10.58
CA GLY A 83 -17.09 10.00 -11.59
C GLY A 83 -16.09 9.10 -12.31
N SER A 84 -16.20 8.99 -13.64
CA SER A 84 -15.33 8.12 -14.44
C SER A 84 -13.88 8.62 -14.60
N ILE A 85 -13.50 9.74 -13.96
CA ILE A 85 -12.16 10.32 -14.07
C ILE A 85 -11.37 10.00 -12.80
N ALA A 86 -10.37 9.13 -12.94
CA ALA A 86 -9.42 8.84 -11.88
C ALA A 86 -8.60 10.09 -11.53
N PRO A 87 -8.21 10.28 -10.26
CA PRO A 87 -7.36 11.40 -9.86
C PRO A 87 -6.01 11.30 -10.60
N SER A 88 -5.38 12.43 -10.92
CA SER A 88 -4.09 12.43 -11.63
C SER A 88 -2.94 12.01 -10.70
N ASN A 89 -1.76 11.68 -11.23
CA ASN A 89 -0.56 11.45 -10.40
C ASN A 89 -0.28 12.65 -9.47
N THR A 90 -0.51 13.88 -9.95
CA THR A 90 -0.35 15.10 -9.14
C THR A 90 -1.35 15.16 -7.98
N ASP A 91 -2.60 14.72 -8.19
CA ASP A 91 -3.60 14.63 -7.12
C ASP A 91 -3.24 13.54 -6.12
N ALA A 92 -2.59 12.47 -6.59
CA ALA A 92 -2.10 11.37 -5.77
C ALA A 92 -0.87 11.72 -4.93
N ASN A 93 -0.02 12.66 -5.35
CA ASN A 93 1.20 13.02 -4.60
C ASN A 93 0.92 13.44 -3.15
N LYS A 94 -0.08 14.30 -2.92
CA LYS A 94 -0.45 14.74 -1.56
C LYS A 94 -0.89 13.59 -0.64
N PRO A 95 -1.88 12.76 -1.02
CA PRO A 95 -2.29 11.63 -0.18
C PRO A 95 -1.20 10.56 -0.08
N LEU A 96 -0.35 10.39 -1.09
CA LEU A 96 0.79 9.47 -1.06
C LEU A 96 1.86 9.93 -0.06
N ASP A 97 2.19 11.21 -0.03
CA ASP A 97 3.09 11.81 0.97
C ASP A 97 2.52 11.68 2.40
N ALA A 98 1.22 11.94 2.56
CA ALA A 98 0.52 11.74 3.83
C ALA A 98 0.53 10.27 4.28
N MET A 99 0.38 9.33 3.34
CA MET A 99 0.46 7.89 3.60
C MET A 99 1.85 7.48 4.05
N ILE A 100 2.90 7.98 3.39
CA ILE A 100 4.30 7.80 3.80
C ILE A 100 4.53 8.32 5.21
N ALA A 101 4.07 9.53 5.52
CA ALA A 101 4.20 10.10 6.86
C ALA A 101 3.47 9.25 7.92
N LYS A 102 2.24 8.81 7.64
CA LYS A 102 1.48 7.91 8.52
C LYS A 102 2.18 6.57 8.75
N ILE A 103 2.74 5.96 7.70
CA ILE A 103 3.52 4.72 7.79
C ILE A 103 4.72 4.90 8.74
N ASN A 104 5.48 5.98 8.58
CA ASN A 104 6.61 6.29 9.46
C ASN A 104 6.16 6.54 10.92
N MET A 105 4.95 7.05 11.12
CA MET A 105 4.35 7.24 12.44
C MET A 105 3.71 5.95 13.01
N GLY A 106 3.72 4.84 12.27
CA GLY A 106 3.03 3.60 12.65
C GLY A 106 1.50 3.65 12.54
N MET A 107 0.95 4.71 11.94
CA MET A 107 -0.50 4.92 11.73
C MET A 107 -0.97 4.24 10.45
N VAL A 108 -0.87 2.92 10.40
CA VAL A 108 -1.19 2.12 9.20
C VAL A 108 -2.56 1.44 9.25
N SER A 109 -3.31 1.61 10.34
CA SER A 109 -4.64 1.00 10.54
C SER A 109 -5.69 1.43 9.52
N ASP A 110 -5.52 2.58 8.87
CA ASP A 110 -6.42 3.08 7.82
C ASP A 110 -6.15 2.42 6.44
N TYR A 111 -5.07 1.65 6.31
CA TYR A 111 -4.60 1.11 5.03
C TYR A 111 -4.59 -0.41 5.03
N LEU A 112 -4.75 -0.99 3.85
CA LEU A 112 -4.65 -2.43 3.67
C LEU A 112 -3.20 -2.81 3.45
N ALA A 113 -2.66 -3.65 4.33
CA ALA A 113 -1.33 -4.21 4.19
C ALA A 113 -1.40 -5.55 3.46
N PHE A 114 -0.57 -5.73 2.44
CA PHE A 114 -0.43 -7.00 1.74
C PHE A 114 0.99 -7.55 1.89
N ASN A 115 1.09 -8.86 2.05
CA ASN A 115 2.36 -9.57 2.01
C ASN A 115 2.80 -9.86 0.57
N LYS A 116 3.99 -10.43 0.38
CA LYS A 116 4.48 -10.87 -0.94
C LYS A 116 3.63 -11.96 -1.62
N GLN A 117 2.73 -12.61 -0.88
CA GLN A 117 1.80 -13.60 -1.43
C GLN A 117 0.48 -12.94 -1.91
N GLY A 118 0.29 -11.64 -1.69
CA GLY A 118 -0.93 -10.91 -2.05
C GLY A 118 -2.08 -11.12 -1.06
N GLU A 119 -1.78 -11.65 0.13
CA GLU A 119 -2.74 -11.85 1.21
C GLU A 119 -2.78 -10.62 2.11
N ILE A 120 -3.98 -10.30 2.60
CA ILE A 120 -4.18 -9.21 3.55
C ILE A 120 -3.57 -9.58 4.90
N LEU A 121 -2.73 -8.70 5.41
CA LEU A 121 -2.25 -8.78 6.77
C LEU A 121 -3.19 -7.99 7.68
N GLU A 122 -3.99 -8.72 8.45
CA GLU A 122 -4.70 -8.13 9.57
C GLU A 122 -3.68 -7.73 10.64
N MET A 123 -3.31 -6.45 10.66
CA MET A 123 -2.64 -5.85 11.81
C MET A 123 -3.68 -5.62 12.89
N THR A 124 -4.12 -6.69 13.55
CA THR A 124 -4.94 -6.55 14.74
C THR A 124 -4.09 -5.86 15.82
N PRO A 125 -4.50 -4.70 16.36
CA PRO A 125 -3.89 -4.20 17.59
C PRO A 125 -4.22 -5.23 18.66
N ASN A 126 -3.24 -6.05 19.00
CA ASN A 126 -3.36 -7.11 19.98
C ASN A 126 -3.80 -6.46 21.30
N SER A 127 -5.10 -6.53 21.60
CA SER A 127 -5.63 -6.15 22.90
C SER A 127 -5.32 -7.31 23.84
N GLN A 128 -4.27 -7.16 24.64
CA GLN A 128 -4.09 -7.92 25.88
C GLN A 128 -4.23 -6.99 27.08
#